data_AF-A0A6I3WWD6-F1
#
_entry.id   AF-A0A6I3WWD6-F1
#
_cell.length_a   1.000
_cell.length_b   1.000
_cell.length_c   1.000
_cell.angle_alpha   90.00
_cell.angle_beta   90.00
_cell.angle_gamma   90.00
#
_symmetry.space_group_name_H-M   'P 1'
#
loop_
_entity.id
_entity.type
_entity.pdbx_description
1 polymer ?
#
loop_
_entity_poly.entity_id
_entity_poly.type
_entity_poly.pdbx_seq_one_letter_code
_entity_poly.pdbx_strand_id
1 'polypeptide(L)'
;MTDCNETLRELETFLDNELSDGARGAIHVHLEACTDCLQAFDFHAELRSVIAAKCHNDEMPPGLLSRIEKCFGEDIDGDGRIG
;
A
#
# COMPACT_ATOMS: atom_id res chain seq x y z
N MET A 1 -15.81 16.71 12.73
CA MET A 1 -14.73 15.96 13.40
C MET A 1 -14.84 14.56 12.88
N THR A 2 -13.85 14.11 12.13
CA THR A 2 -13.70 12.71 11.68
C THR A 2 -13.58 11.83 12.93
N ASP A 3 -14.37 10.76 12.99
CA ASP A 3 -14.34 9.82 14.11
C ASP A 3 -13.16 8.85 13.96
N CYS A 4 -12.57 8.40 15.07
CA CYS A 4 -11.43 7.45 15.03
C CYS A 4 -11.74 6.20 14.20
N ASN A 5 -12.98 5.72 14.21
CA ASN A 5 -13.39 4.55 13.43
C ASN A 5 -13.37 4.82 11.91
N GLU A 6 -13.72 6.04 11.50
CA GLU A 6 -13.67 6.46 10.10
C GLU A 6 -12.22 6.61 9.65
N THR A 7 -11.38 7.29 10.46
CA THR A 7 -9.95 7.42 10.18
C THR A 7 -9.25 6.06 10.07
N LEU A 8 -9.56 5.10 10.95
CA LEU A 8 -8.99 3.76 10.86
C LEU A 8 -9.43 2.98 9.62
N ARG A 9 -10.67 3.18 9.13
CA ARG A 9 -11.15 2.55 7.90
C ARG A 9 -10.50 3.13 6.65
N GLU A 10 -10.28 4.44 6.63
CA GLU A 10 -9.69 5.15 5.48
C GLU A 10 -8.16 5.19 5.53
N LEU A 11 -7.53 4.63 6.59
CA LEU A 11 -6.10 4.71 6.83
C LEU A 11 -5.25 4.07 5.71
N GLU A 12 -5.69 2.93 5.20
CA GLU A 12 -4.98 2.23 4.11
C GLU A 12 -5.05 3.04 2.81
N THR A 13 -6.24 3.53 2.44
CA THR A 13 -6.44 4.39 1.27
C THR A 13 -5.67 5.72 1.39
N PHE A 14 -5.55 6.25 2.62
CA PHE A 14 -4.70 7.41 2.91
C PHE A 14 -3.22 7.11 2.64
N LEU A 15 -2.72 5.95 3.11
CA LEU A 15 -1.34 5.52 2.89
C LEU A 15 -1.05 5.30 1.40
N ASP A 16 -2.02 4.79 0.63
CA ASP A 16 -1.89 4.55 -0.82
C ASP A 16 -2.03 5.82 -1.67
N ASN A 17 -2.30 6.98 -1.05
CA ASN A 17 -2.57 8.26 -1.72
C ASN A 17 -3.79 8.21 -2.66
N GLU A 18 -4.76 7.37 -2.37
CA GLU A 18 -5.97 7.19 -3.18
C GLU A 18 -7.16 8.03 -2.70
N LEU A 19 -6.98 8.78 -1.60
CA LEU A 19 -8.00 9.69 -1.09
C LEU A 19 -8.00 11.03 -1.84
N SER A 20 -9.19 11.62 -1.96
CA SER A 20 -9.34 13.01 -2.40
C SER A 20 -8.61 13.98 -1.47
N ASP A 21 -8.14 15.11 -1.99
CA ASP A 21 -7.39 16.11 -1.20
C ASP A 21 -8.15 16.58 0.06
N GLY A 22 -9.47 16.71 -0.04
CA GLY A 22 -10.32 17.08 1.10
C GLY A 22 -10.36 16.02 2.20
N ALA A 23 -10.53 14.75 1.83
CA ALA A 23 -10.52 13.62 2.77
C ALA A 23 -9.13 13.44 3.40
N ARG A 24 -8.08 13.58 2.58
CA ARG A 24 -6.69 13.54 3.05
C ARG A 24 -6.43 14.60 4.12
N GLY A 25 -6.89 15.83 3.91
CA GLY A 25 -6.79 16.91 4.89
C GLY A 25 -7.53 16.59 6.20
N ALA A 26 -8.74 16.03 6.11
CA ALA A 26 -9.53 15.66 7.29
C ALA A 26 -8.87 14.56 8.14
N ILE A 27 -8.28 13.54 7.50
CA ILE A 27 -7.50 12.51 8.19
C ILE A 27 -6.24 13.10 8.81
N HIS A 28 -5.52 13.97 8.09
CA HIS A 28 -4.29 14.58 8.61
C HIS A 28 -4.55 15.37 9.90
N VAL A 29 -5.59 16.20 9.92
CA VAL A 29 -6.02 16.93 11.11
C VAL A 29 -6.38 15.99 12.26
N HIS A 30 -7.02 14.84 11.97
CA HIS A 30 -7.35 13.85 12.99
C HIS A 30 -6.10 13.18 13.57
N LEU A 31 -5.14 12.79 12.72
CA LEU A 31 -3.88 12.19 13.16
C LEU A 31 -3.05 13.15 14.04
N GLU A 32 -3.08 14.45 13.75
CA GLU A 32 -2.44 15.47 14.61
C GLU A 32 -3.11 15.61 15.99
N ALA A 33 -4.43 15.36 16.07
CA ALA A 33 -5.22 15.53 17.29
C ALA A 33 -5.39 14.24 18.11
N CYS A 34 -5.12 13.07 17.54
CA CYS A 34 -5.42 11.77 18.12
C CYS A 34 -4.20 10.84 18.13
N THR A 35 -3.58 10.66 19.31
CA THR A 35 -2.39 9.82 19.48
C THR A 35 -2.64 8.36 19.11
N ASP A 36 -3.81 7.80 19.44
CA ASP A 36 -4.12 6.40 19.14
C ASP A 36 -4.17 6.13 17.62
N CYS A 37 -4.77 7.05 16.86
CA CYS A 37 -4.82 6.95 15.40
C CYS A 37 -3.46 7.22 14.77
N LEU A 38 -2.66 8.13 15.35
CA LEU A 38 -1.28 8.36 14.92
C LEU A 38 -0.41 7.10 15.11
N GLN A 39 -0.53 6.41 16.24
CA GLN A 39 0.20 5.16 16.47
C GLN A 39 -0.21 4.06 15.49
N ALA A 40 -1.51 3.98 15.16
CA ALA A 40 -1.97 3.06 14.12
C ALA A 40 -1.35 3.43 12.75
N PHE A 41 -1.37 4.71 12.38
CA PHE A 41 -0.72 5.18 11.16
C PHE A 41 0.76 4.79 11.10
N ASP A 42 1.52 5.09 12.15
CA ASP A 42 2.96 4.79 12.21
C ASP A 42 3.25 3.30 12.03
N PHE A 43 2.48 2.44 12.71
CA PHE A 43 2.60 0.99 12.55
C PHE A 43 2.37 0.54 11.11
N HIS A 44 1.29 1.00 10.48
CA HIS A 44 0.98 0.61 9.10
C HIS A 44 2.03 1.15 8.10
N ALA A 45 2.53 2.37 8.32
CA ALA A 45 3.60 2.96 7.50
C ALA A 45 4.92 2.17 7.63
N GLU A 46 5.31 1.80 8.84
CA GLU A 46 6.48 0.94 9.09
C GLU A 46 6.31 -0.43 8.44
N LEU A 47 5.15 -1.07 8.63
CA LEU A 47 4.86 -2.37 8.04
C LEU A 47 4.99 -2.33 6.51
N ARG A 48 4.44 -1.30 5.87
CA ARG A 48 4.56 -1.10 4.42
C ARG A 48 6.01 -0.92 4.00
N SER A 49 6.79 -0.16 4.76
CA SER A 49 8.23 0.02 4.50
C SER A 49 8.99 -1.31 4.56
N VAL A 50 8.71 -2.14 5.56
CA VAL A 50 9.32 -3.47 5.72
C VAL A 50 8.93 -4.40 4.56
N ILE A 51 7.64 -4.43 4.18
CA ILE A 51 7.17 -5.24 3.06
C ILE A 51 7.86 -4.80 1.76
N ALA A 52 7.88 -3.50 1.49
CA ALA A 52 8.56 -2.96 0.31
C ALA A 52 10.05 -3.34 0.31
N ALA A 53 10.74 -3.17 1.44
CA ALA A 53 12.14 -3.55 1.57
C ALA A 53 12.36 -5.04 1.26
N LYS A 54 11.49 -5.94 1.73
CA LYS A 54 11.57 -7.37 1.39
C LYS A 54 11.30 -7.62 -0.08
N CYS A 55 10.25 -7.03 -0.66
CA CYS A 55 9.95 -7.18 -2.08
C CYS A 55 11.07 -6.67 -3.00
N HIS A 56 11.84 -5.68 -2.56
CA HIS A 56 12.97 -5.14 -3.32
C HIS A 56 14.28 -5.92 -3.14
N ASN A 57 14.50 -6.54 -1.98
CA ASN A 57 15.78 -7.21 -1.66
C ASN A 57 15.72 -8.73 -1.81
N ASP A 58 14.55 -9.33 -1.69
CA ASP A 58 14.38 -10.78 -1.84
C ASP A 58 14.21 -11.12 -3.32
N GLU A 59 14.85 -12.20 -3.75
CA GLU A 59 14.71 -12.67 -5.13
C GLU A 59 13.27 -13.12 -5.38
N MET A 60 12.69 -12.64 -6.49
CA MET A 60 11.35 -13.04 -6.91
C MET A 60 11.29 -14.57 -7.05
N PRO A 61 10.25 -15.25 -6.52
CA PRO A 61 10.16 -16.70 -6.61
C PRO A 61 10.27 -17.17 -8.07
N PRO A 62 11.09 -18.21 -8.33
CA PRO A 62 11.31 -18.68 -9.68
C PRO A 62 9.99 -19.11 -10.32
N GLY A 63 9.74 -18.63 -11.55
CA GLY A 63 8.52 -18.94 -12.30
C GLY A 63 7.26 -18.20 -11.84
N LEU A 64 7.33 -17.26 -10.88
CA LEU A 64 6.18 -16.41 -10.54
C LEU A 64 5.79 -15.53 -11.73
N LEU A 65 6.75 -14.83 -12.34
CA LEU A 65 6.51 -13.96 -13.49
C LEU A 65 5.90 -14.73 -14.66
N SER A 66 6.52 -15.86 -15.02
CA SER A 66 6.01 -16.83 -15.98
C SER A 66 4.53 -17.20 -15.78
N ARG A 67 4.10 -17.39 -14.52
CA ARG A 67 2.70 -17.71 -14.20
C ARG A 67 1.78 -16.50 -14.35
N ILE A 68 2.26 -15.30 -14.02
CA ILE A 68 1.55 -14.04 -14.18
C ILE A 68 1.34 -13.75 -15.67
N GLU A 69 2.39 -13.87 -16.48
CA GLU A 69 2.34 -13.71 -17.93
C GLU A 69 1.36 -14.69 -18.59
N LYS A 70 1.38 -15.97 -18.19
CA LYS A 70 0.37 -16.94 -18.63
C LYS A 70 -1.05 -16.58 -18.22
N CYS A 71 -1.23 -15.94 -17.06
CA CYS A 71 -2.54 -15.56 -16.56
C CYS A 71 -3.12 -14.37 -17.34
N PHE A 72 -2.28 -13.39 -17.69
CA PHE A 72 -2.70 -12.17 -18.40
C PHE A 72 -2.57 -12.27 -19.92
N GLY A 73 -1.79 -13.23 -20.43
CA GLY A 73 -1.46 -13.32 -21.86
C GLY A 73 -0.55 -12.17 -22.32
N GLU A 74 0.22 -11.59 -21.39
CA GLU A 74 1.08 -10.43 -21.62
C GLU A 74 2.54 -10.82 -21.38
N ASP A 75 3.44 -10.25 -22.19
CA ASP A 75 4.90 -10.33 -22.02
C ASP A 75 5.32 -9.19 -21.09
N ILE A 76 5.64 -9.51 -19.84
CA ILE A 76 5.85 -8.53 -18.77
C ILE A 76 7.34 -8.20 -18.62
N ASP A 77 8.24 -9.16 -18.88
CA ASP A 77 9.69 -8.89 -18.90
C ASP A 77 10.25 -8.38 -20.24
N GLY A 78 9.48 -8.49 -21.33
CA GLY A 78 9.84 -8.02 -22.66
C GLY A 78 10.77 -8.96 -23.42
N ASP A 79 10.81 -10.25 -23.08
CA ASP A 79 11.67 -11.24 -23.75
C ASP A 79 11.10 -11.75 -25.10
N GLY A 80 9.87 -11.34 -25.45
CA GLY A 80 9.16 -11.74 -26.66
C GLY A 80 8.42 -13.08 -26.55
N ARG A 81 8.29 -13.65 -25.35
CA ARG A 81 7.52 -14.87 -25.05
C ARG A 81 6.53 -14.57 -23.92
N ILE A 82 5.49 -15.39 -23.86
CA ILE A 82 4.53 -15.34 -22.75
C ILE A 82 4.80 -16.58 -21.89
N GLY A 83 5.46 -16.37 -20.75
CA GLY A 83 5.48 -17.30 -19.63
C GLY A 83 6.70 -18.18 -19.47
#